data_AF-A0AA96EF65-F1
#
_entry.id   AF-A0AA96EF65-F1
#
_cell.length_a   1.000
_cell.length_b   1.000
_cell.length_c   1.000
_cell.angle_alpha   90.00
_cell.angle_beta   90.00
_cell.angle_gamma   90.00
#
_symmetry.space_group_name_H-M   'P 1'
#
loop_
_entity.id
_entity.type
_entity.pdbx_description
1 polymer ?
#
loop_
_entity_poly.entity_id
_entity_poly.type
_entity_poly.pdbx_seq_one_letter_code
_entity_poly.pdbx_strand_id
1 'polypeptide(L)'
;MTSYQRVAALVLRLVGVIWTAFFAFIWSAYLLEMALGVQVQRYPWHTVIGNAAYAAFGLSLVVFSRPLAHLIARGLEASPSGDGSR
;
A
#
# COMPACT_ATOMS: atom_id res chain seq x y z
N MET A 1 7.93 5.53 -20.58
CA MET A 1 6.78 5.67 -19.65
C MET A 1 5.88 6.80 -20.12
N THR A 2 4.65 6.50 -20.51
CA THR A 2 3.66 7.52 -20.86
C THR A 2 3.24 8.31 -19.61
N SER A 3 2.77 9.55 -19.77
CA SER A 3 2.38 10.44 -18.65
C SER A 3 1.41 9.74 -17.66
N TYR A 4 0.51 8.91 -18.18
CA TYR A 4 -0.45 8.12 -17.41
C TYR A 4 0.18 7.07 -16.47
N GLN A 5 1.22 6.36 -16.89
CA GLN A 5 1.89 5.36 -16.03
C GLN A 5 2.59 6.01 -14.83
N ARG A 6 3.17 7.21 -15.03
CA ARG A 6 3.74 8.00 -13.94
C ARG A 6 2.68 8.42 -12.94
N VAL A 7 1.54 8.93 -13.42
CA VAL A 7 0.42 9.34 -12.56
C VAL A 7 -0.12 8.13 -11.78
N ALA A 8 -0.35 7.00 -12.43
CA ALA A 8 -0.83 5.78 -11.76
C ALA A 8 0.11 5.30 -10.65
N ALA A 9 1.43 5.27 -10.90
CA ALA A 9 2.41 4.90 -9.90
C ALA A 9 2.47 5.90 -8.73
N LEU A 10 2.27 7.19 -9.01
CA LEU A 10 2.24 8.24 -7.99
C LEU A 10 1.00 8.11 -7.12
N VAL A 11 -0.18 7.87 -7.71
CA VAL A 11 -1.43 7.62 -7.00
C VAL A 11 -1.31 6.37 -6.12
N LEU A 12 -0.78 5.26 -6.66
CA LEU A 12 -0.62 4.02 -5.90
C LEU A 12 0.26 4.22 -4.66
N ARG A 13 1.33 5.01 -4.81
CA ARG A 13 2.21 5.38 -3.70
C ARG A 13 1.50 6.26 -2.68
N LEU A 14 0.76 7.27 -3.14
CA LEU A 14 0.07 8.20 -2.26
C LEU A 14 -0.99 7.48 -1.42
N VAL A 15 -1.75 6.58 -2.04
CA VAL A 15 -2.70 5.68 -1.36
C VAL A 15 -1.97 4.80 -0.35
N GLY A 16 -0.87 4.15 -0.73
CA GLY A 16 -0.09 3.31 0.17
C GLY A 16 0.47 4.08 1.38
N VAL A 17 0.96 5.30 1.18
CA VAL A 17 1.48 6.17 2.25
C VAL A 17 0.36 6.58 3.20
N ILE A 18 -0.78 7.06 2.67
CA ILE A 18 -1.93 7.46 3.50
C ILE A 18 -2.43 6.26 4.31
N TRP A 19 -2.59 5.10 3.66
CA TRP A 19 -3.03 3.88 4.31
C TRP A 19 -2.09 3.44 5.44
N THR A 20 -0.79 3.42 5.17
CA THR A 20 0.22 3.05 6.16
C THR A 20 0.24 4.02 7.33
N ALA A 21 0.16 5.33 7.08
CA ALA A 21 0.13 6.35 8.12
C ALA A 21 -1.11 6.23 9.01
N PHE A 22 -2.27 5.97 8.42
CA PHE A 22 -3.52 5.78 9.15
C PHE A 22 -3.46 4.56 10.10
N PHE A 23 -3.00 3.41 9.59
CA PHE A 23 -2.86 2.22 10.43
C PHE A 23 -1.76 2.36 11.48
N ALA A 24 -0.62 2.99 11.15
CA ALA A 24 0.43 3.27 12.12
C ALA A 24 -0.06 4.16 13.26
N PHE A 25 -0.91 5.16 12.96
CA PHE A 25 -1.52 6.03 13.96
C PHE A 25 -2.46 5.24 14.89
N ILE A 26 -3.37 4.43 14.33
CA ILE A 26 -4.28 3.58 15.12
C ILE A 26 -3.51 2.63 16.03
N TRP A 27 -2.48 1.96 15.50
CA TRP A 27 -1.65 1.05 16.28
C TRP A 27 -0.86 1.76 17.37
N SER A 28 -0.36 2.97 17.11
CA SER A 28 0.35 3.77 18.11
C SER A 28 -0.58 4.21 19.24
N ALA A 29 -1.81 4.63 18.92
CA ALA A 29 -2.82 4.95 19.91
C ALA A 29 -3.19 3.73 20.77
N TYR A 30 -3.42 2.58 20.14
CA TYR A 30 -3.71 1.32 20.83
C TYR A 30 -2.57 0.88 21.77
N LEU A 31 -1.31 0.98 21.31
CA LEU A 31 -0.13 0.69 22.14
C LEU A 31 0.01 1.68 23.30
N LEU A 32 -0.27 2.97 23.07
CA LEU A 32 -0.21 4.01 24.10
C LEU A 32 -1.26 3.77 25.19
N GLU A 33 -2.51 3.46 24.81
CA GLU A 33 -3.57 3.14 25.76
C GLU A 33 -3.22 1.90 26.60
N MET A 34 -2.64 0.87 25.97
CA MET A 34 -2.12 -0.31 26.70
C MET A 34 -0.98 0.03 27.65
N ALA A 35 -0.04 0.89 27.24
CA ALA A 35 1.08 1.32 28.08
C ALA A 35 0.63 2.17 29.28
N LEU A 36 -0.43 2.96 29.12
CA LEU A 36 -1.04 3.77 30.17
C LEU A 36 -1.94 2.96 31.12
N GLY A 37 -2.11 1.66 30.88
CA GLY A 37 -2.93 0.79 31.73
C GLY A 37 -4.42 1.12 31.68
N VAL A 38 -4.87 1.88 30.66
CA VAL A 38 -6.29 2.07 30.38
C VAL A 38 -6.87 0.69 30.08
N GLN A 39 -8.03 0.34 30.66
CA GLN A 39 -8.72 -0.90 30.30
C GLN A 39 -9.21 -0.81 28.85
N VAL A 40 -8.32 -1.08 27.92
CA VAL A 40 -8.66 -1.20 26.51
C VAL A 40 -9.48 -2.48 26.36
N GLN A 41 -10.68 -2.36 25.81
CA GLN A 41 -11.54 -3.50 25.56
C GLN A 41 -10.75 -4.48 24.69
N ARG A 42 -10.47 -5.68 25.23
CA ARG A 42 -9.64 -6.67 24.53
C ARG A 42 -10.41 -7.13 23.30
N TYR A 43 -10.02 -6.61 22.15
CA TYR A 43 -10.52 -7.10 20.88
C TYR A 43 -10.14 -8.57 20.70
N PRO A 44 -10.99 -9.38 20.06
CA PRO A 44 -10.65 -10.74 19.70
C PRO A 44 -9.33 -10.78 18.91
N TRP A 45 -8.52 -11.82 19.14
CA TRP A 45 -7.17 -11.92 18.57
C TRP A 45 -7.16 -11.86 17.03
N HIS A 46 -8.20 -12.38 16.39
CA HIS A 46 -8.35 -12.33 14.93
C HIS A 46 -8.51 -10.90 14.40
N THR A 47 -9.16 -9.99 15.15
CA THR A 47 -9.33 -8.58 14.77
C THR A 47 -8.00 -7.83 14.84
N VAL A 48 -7.22 -8.10 15.88
CA VAL A 48 -5.87 -7.55 16.07
C VAL A 48 -4.94 -7.99 14.94
N ILE A 49 -4.94 -9.30 14.63
CA ILE A 49 -4.15 -9.86 13.53
C ILE A 49 -4.59 -9.30 12.18
N GLY A 50 -5.90 -9.16 11.94
CA GLY A 50 -6.44 -8.58 10.71
C GLY A 50 -5.98 -7.13 10.51
N ASN A 51 -6.04 -6.30 11.54
CA ASN A 51 -5.58 -4.91 11.49
C ASN A 51 -4.06 -4.79 11.32
N ALA A 52 -3.29 -5.71 11.89
CA ALA A 52 -1.84 -5.78 11.65
C ALA A 52 -1.55 -6.13 10.18
N ALA A 53 -2.29 -7.08 9.60
CA ALA A 53 -2.16 -7.46 8.20
C ALA A 53 -2.49 -6.29 7.25
N TYR A 54 -3.49 -5.46 7.56
CA TYR A 54 -3.79 -4.26 6.78
C TYR A 54 -2.65 -3.23 6.80
N ALA A 55 -1.96 -3.06 7.93
CA ALA A 55 -0.78 -2.21 8.01
C ALA A 55 0.37 -2.75 7.15
N ALA A 56 0.64 -4.06 7.24
CA ALA A 56 1.65 -4.73 6.43
C ALA A 56 1.34 -4.67 4.92
N PHE A 57 0.06 -4.74 4.54
CA PHE A 57 -0.38 -4.59 3.16
C PHE A 57 -0.18 -3.17 2.62
N GLY A 58 -0.43 -2.14 3.44
CA GLY A 58 -0.09 -0.75 3.08
C GLY A 58 1.40 -0.57 2.81
N LEU A 59 2.24 -1.12 3.70
CA LEU A 59 3.69 -1.06 3.55
C LEU A 59 4.17 -1.82 2.30
N SER A 60 3.61 -3.01 2.04
CA SER A 60 3.96 -3.79 0.87
C SER A 60 3.59 -3.06 -0.42
N LEU A 61 2.43 -2.39 -0.50
CA LEU A 61 2.08 -1.54 -1.63
C LEU A 61 3.11 -0.44 -1.89
N VAL A 62 3.64 0.21 -0.83
CA VAL A 62 4.67 1.25 -0.96
C VAL A 62 6.01 0.68 -1.45
N VAL A 63 6.44 -0.46 -0.89
CA VAL A 63 7.70 -1.12 -1.24
C VAL A 63 7.65 -1.66 -2.67
N PHE A 64 6.55 -2.34 -3.03
CA PHE A 64 6.38 -2.98 -4.32
C PHE A 64 5.90 -2.02 -5.42
N SER A 65 5.50 -0.78 -5.10
CA SER A 65 5.08 0.19 -6.11
C SER A 65 6.15 0.43 -7.19
N ARG A 66 7.44 0.41 -6.81
CA ARG A 66 8.58 0.62 -7.71
C ARG A 66 8.80 -0.56 -8.67
N PRO A 67 9.02 -1.79 -8.18
CA PRO A 67 9.20 -2.93 -9.06
C PRO A 67 7.95 -3.20 -9.90
N LEU A 68 6.74 -2.99 -9.34
CA LEU A 68 5.49 -3.16 -10.08
C LEU A 68 5.37 -2.16 -11.23
N ALA A 69 5.74 -0.89 -11.02
CA ALA A 69 5.78 0.10 -12.10
C ALA A 69 6.79 -0.27 -13.20
N HIS A 70 7.89 -0.93 -12.84
CA HIS A 70 8.91 -1.38 -13.79
C HIS A 70 8.46 -2.62 -14.59
N LEU A 71 7.76 -3.55 -13.95
CA LEU A 71 7.16 -4.73 -14.59
C LEU A 71 6.03 -4.33 -15.54
N ILE A 72 5.17 -3.39 -15.15
CA ILE A 72 4.11 -2.85 -16.00
C ILE A 72 4.71 -2.14 -17.22
N ALA A 73 5.79 -1.37 -17.05
CA ALA A 73 6.49 -0.73 -18.17
C ALA A 73 7.04 -1.77 -19.16
N ARG A 74 7.68 -2.84 -18.67
CA ARG A 74 8.18 -3.94 -19.54
C ARG A 74 7.07 -4.69 -20.25
N GLY A 75 5.94 -4.95 -19.58
CA GLY A 75 4.79 -5.61 -20.21
C GLY A 75 4.16 -4.77 -21.32
N LEU A 76 4.14 -3.44 -21.16
CA LEU A 76 3.66 -2.51 -22.19
C LEU A 76 4.63 -2.32 -23.35
N GLU A 77 5.95 -2.43 -23.11
CA GLU A 77 6.97 -2.46 -24.17
C GLU A 77 7.00 -3.81 -24.92
N ALA A 78 6.65 -4.91 -24.24
CA ALA A 78 6.55 -6.24 -24.83
C ALA A 78 5.23 -6.48 -25.58
N SER A 79 4.20 -5.66 -25.32
CA SER A 79 3.03 -5.60 -26.19
C SER A 79 3.48 -5.06 -27.55
N PRO A 80 3.32 -5.81 -28.66
CA PRO A 80 3.50 -5.25 -29.97
C PRO A 80 2.38 -4.22 -30.14
N SER A 81 2.70 -2.96 -29.88
CA SER A 81 1.97 -1.86 -30.47
C SER A 81 2.08 -2.09 -31.97
N GLY A 82 1.01 -2.62 -32.55
CA GLY A 82 0.85 -2.71 -33.99
C GLY A 82 1.05 -1.33 -34.57
N ASP A 83 2.26 -1.08 -35.03
CA ASP A 83 2.62 0.09 -35.82
C ASP A 83 2.56 -0.33 -37.28
N GLY A 84 1.58 0.24 -37.97
CA GLY A 84 1.78 0.77 -39.31
C GLY A 84 1.89 -0.21 -40.48
N SER A 85 0.76 -0.47 -41.14
CA SER A 85 0.61 -0.24 -42.58
C SER A 85 -0.89 -0.11 -42.87
N ARG A 86 -1.39 1.04 -43.33
CA ARG A 86 -1.54 1.34 -44.77
C ARG A 86 -2.25 0.22 -45.53
#